data_AF-A0A0A2TBD1-F1
#
_entry.id   AF-A0A0A2TBD1-F1
#
_cell.length_a   1.000
_cell.length_b   1.000
_cell.length_c   1.000
_cell.angle_alpha   90.00
_cell.angle_beta   90.00
_cell.angle_gamma   90.00
#
_symmetry.space_group_name_H-M   'P 1'
#
loop_
_entity.id
_entity.type
_entity.pdbx_description
1 polymer ?
#
loop_
_entity_poly.entity_id
_entity_poly.type
_entity_poly.pdbx_seq_one_letter_code
_entity_poly.pdbx_strand_id
1 'polypeptide(L)' 'MSNNTRVRKNENLEDALRRFKKSVSKNGTLAEYKKREHYEKPSVRRKKKSEAARKRK' A
#
# COMPACT_ATOMS: atom_id res chain seq x y z
N MET A 1 5.03 9.97 1.06
CA MET A 1 4.74 9.06 2.19
C MET A 1 6.05 8.37 2.56
N SER A 2 6.66 8.72 3.69
CA SER A 2 7.93 8.11 4.14
C SER A 2 7.66 6.92 5.05
N ASN A 3 8.20 5.75 4.71
CA ASN A 3 8.10 4.52 5.52
C ASN A 3 9.46 4.26 6.17
N ASN A 4 9.67 4.73 7.41
CA ASN A 4 10.88 4.44 8.17
C ASN A 4 10.62 3.26 9.13
N THR A 5 11.35 2.15 8.95
CA THR A 5 11.35 1.01 9.87
C THR A 5 12.73 0.90 10.49
N ARG A 6 12.86 1.23 11.79
CA ARG A 6 14.09 0.99 12.55
C ARG A 6 14.14 -0.46 13.02
N VAL A 7 15.26 -1.13 12.76
CA VAL A 7 15.53 -2.50 13.22
C VAL A 7 15.77 -2.49 14.73
N ARG A 8 15.13 -3.42 15.46
CA ARG A 8 15.34 -3.54 16.92
C ARG A 8 16.57 -4.39 17.21
N LYS A 9 17.18 -4.20 18.39
CA LYS A 9 18.46 -4.83 18.78
C LYS A 9 18.44 -6.37 18.82
N ASN A 10 17.26 -7.01 18.94
CA ASN A 10 17.10 -8.48 19.00
C ASN A 10 16.17 -9.01 17.90
N GLU A 11 16.11 -8.36 16.73
CA GLU A 11 15.29 -8.84 15.60
C GLU A 11 16.16 -9.52 14.54
N ASN A 12 15.66 -10.66 14.04
CA ASN A 12 16.16 -11.23 12.80
C ASN A 12 15.79 -10.31 11.61
N LEU A 13 16.68 -10.27 10.62
CA LEU A 13 16.51 -9.46 9.40
C LEU A 13 15.15 -9.72 8.70
N GLU A 14 14.74 -10.98 8.64
CA GLU A 14 13.47 -11.39 8.02
C GLU A 14 12.24 -10.79 8.72
N ASP A 15 12.26 -10.65 10.05
CA ASP A 15 11.15 -10.03 10.78
C ASP A 15 11.09 -8.52 10.56
N ALA A 16 12.24 -7.85 10.46
CA ALA A 16 12.30 -6.45 10.09
C ALA A 16 11.73 -6.23 8.67
N LEU A 17 12.09 -7.09 7.71
CA LEU A 17 11.57 -7.07 6.34
C LEU A 17 10.06 -7.32 6.29
N ARG A 18 9.55 -8.27 7.09
CA ARG A 18 8.11 -8.55 7.18
C ARG A 18 7.33 -7.33 7.66
N ARG A 19 7.81 -6.63 8.71
CA ARG A 19 7.17 -5.41 9.21
C ARG A 19 7.22 -4.28 8.19
N PHE A 20 8.33 -4.12 7.49
CA PHE A 20 8.45 -3.14 6.42
C PHE A 20 7.49 -3.43 5.27
N LYS A 21 7.38 -4.67 4.79
CA LYS A 21 6.41 -5.07 3.75
C LYS A 21 4.97 -4.78 4.20
N LYS A 22 4.65 -5.03 5.47
CA LYS A 22 3.33 -4.73 6.06
C LYS A 22 3.06 -3.22 6.16
N SER A 23 4.06 -2.41 6.53
CA SER A 23 3.91 -0.95 6.60
C SER A 23 3.72 -0.34 5.20
N VAL A 24 4.49 -0.80 4.20
CA VAL A 24 4.33 -0.41 2.79
C VAL A 24 2.93 -0.76 2.27
N SER A 25 2.45 -1.97 2.57
CA SER A 25 1.12 -2.42 2.15
C SER A 25 0.00 -1.62 2.82
N LYS A 26 0.14 -1.32 4.12
CA LYS A 26 -0.84 -0.51 4.88
C LYS A 26 -0.90 0.93 4.39
N ASN A 27 0.25 1.52 4.04
CA ASN A 27 0.32 2.89 3.55
C ASN A 27 -0.17 3.02 2.10
N GLY A 28 -0.32 1.91 1.38
CA GLY A 28 -0.91 1.91 0.03
C GLY A 28 -0.03 2.54 -1.04
N THR A 29 1.27 2.76 -0.79
CA THR A 29 2.21 3.43 -1.71
C THR A 29 2.22 2.76 -3.09
N LEU A 30 2.24 1.42 -3.14
CA LEU A 30 2.22 0.65 -4.39
C LEU A 30 0.85 0.72 -5.10
N ALA A 31 -0.25 0.82 -4.34
CA ALA A 31 -1.59 0.95 -4.91
C ALA A 31 -1.79 2.35 -5.51
N GLU A 32 -1.23 3.38 -4.88
CA GLU A 32 -1.23 4.74 -5.39
C GLU A 32 -0.39 4.88 -6.66
N TYR A 33 0.79 4.27 -6.69
CA TYR A 33 1.63 4.23 -7.89
C TYR A 33 0.87 3.66 -9.09
N LYS A 34 0.29 2.46 -8.94
CA LYS A 34 -0.52 1.81 -9.99
C LYS A 34 -1.72 2.64 -10.47
N LYS A 35 -2.33 3.42 -9.57
CA LYS A 35 -3.45 4.30 -9.90
C LYS A 35 -3.01 5.53 -10.72
N ARG A 36 -1.73 5.91 -10.63
CA ARG A 36 -1.15 7.10 -11.28
C ARG A 36 -0.35 6.75 -12.55
N GLU A 37 -0.06 5.47 -12.80
CA GLU A 37 0.71 5.02 -13.98
C GLU A 37 0.10 5.49 -15.30
N HIS A 38 -1.23 5.50 -15.41
CA HIS A 38 -1.94 5.94 -16.61
C HIS A 38 -3.17 6.76 -16.23
N TYR A 39 -3.61 7.62 -17.16
CA TYR A 39 -4.83 8.37 -16.98
C TYR A 39 -6.05 7.44 -17.02
N GLU A 40 -6.88 7.53 -15.99
CA GLU A 40 -8.20 6.93 -15.97
C GLU A 40 -9.28 8.02 -16.01
N LYS A 41 -10.26 7.83 -16.89
CA LYS A 41 -11.45 8.68 -16.95
C LYS A 41 -12.13 8.71 -15.56
N PRO A 42 -12.70 9.87 -15.13
CA PRO A 42 -13.30 10.01 -13.80
C PRO A 42 -14.35 8.94 -13.45
N SER A 43 -15.11 8.45 -14.44
CA SER A 43 -16.10 7.39 -14.27
C SER A 43 -15.46 6.06 -13.84
N VAL A 44 -14.38 5.64 -14.50
CA VAL A 44 -13.65 4.41 -14.17
C VAL A 44 -13.06 4.49 -12.77
N ARG A 45 -12.48 5.65 -12.43
CA ARG A 45 -11.92 5.91 -11.10
C ARG A 45 -12.99 5.83 -9.99
N ARG A 46 -14.20 6.32 -10.24
CA ARG A 46 -15.34 6.21 -9.30
C ARG A 46 -15.81 4.76 -9.17
N LYS A 47 -15.92 4.02 -10.27
CA LYS A 47 -16.28 2.59 -10.29
C LYS A 47 -15.27 1.77 -9.47
N LYS A 48 -13.97 1.88 -9.77
CA LYS A 48 -12.89 1.18 -9.03
C LYS A 48 -12.89 1.52 -7.53
N LYS A 49 -13.18 2.78 -7.15
CA LYS A 49 -13.32 3.18 -5.74
C LYS A 49 -14.47 2.45 -5.04
N SER A 50 -15.64 2.37 -5.69
CA SER A 50 -16.80 1.66 -5.13
C SER A 50 -16.57 0.15 -5.01
N GLU A 51 -15.91 -0.47 -6.00
CA GLU A 51 -15.56 -1.90 -5.97
C GLU A 51 -14.56 -2.20 -4.85
N ALA A 52 -13.53 -1.36 -4.67
CA ALA A 52 -12.57 -1.49 -3.59
C ALA A 52 -13.23 -1.35 -2.20
N ALA A 53 -14.21 -0.46 -2.06
CA ALA A 53 -14.96 -0.31 -0.82
C ALA A 53 -15.83 -1.54 -0.51
N ARG A 54 -16.46 -2.14 -1.53
CA ARG A 54 -17.24 -3.38 -1.37
C ARG A 54 -16.36 -4.56 -0.98
N LYS A 55 -15.18 -4.71 -1.60
CA LYS A 55 -14.23 -5.79 -1.31
C LYS A 55 -13.57 -5.70 0.09
N ARG A 56 -13.68 -4.55 0.76
CA ARG A 56 -13.15 -4.32 2.11
C ARG A 56 -14.16 -4.65 3.21
N LYS A 57 -15.42 -4.91 2.84
CA LYS A 57 -16.47 -5.41 3.72
C LYS A 57 -16.36 -6.93 3.81
#